data_AF-A0A3M1EFN3-F1
#
_entry.id   AF-A0A3M1EFN3-F1
#
_cell.length_a   1.000
_cell.length_b   1.000
_cell.length_c   1.000
_cell.angle_alpha   90.00
_cell.angle_beta   90.00
_cell.angle_gamma   90.00
#
_symmetry.space_group_name_H-M   'P 1'
#
loop_
_entity.id
_entity.type
_entity.pdbx_description
1 polymer ?
#
loop_
_entity_poly.entity_id
_entity_poly.type
_entity_poly.pdbx_seq_one_letter_code
_entity_poly.pdbx_strand_id
1 'polypeptide(L)' 'MMTVIDALKSAQFVVDNRGRQTAVLLDIQSWQALLDWIEDVADIKIATQSVAELEAAGGRPQQAGWLDWDKIGEEL' A
#
# COMPACT_ATOMS: atom_id res chain seq x y z
N MET A 1 14.51 8.75 7.93
CA MET A 1 13.44 8.15 7.10
C MET A 1 12.67 9.30 6.50
N MET A 2 12.59 9.38 5.17
CA MET A 2 11.81 10.41 4.48
C MET A 2 10.33 10.04 4.54
N THR A 3 9.44 10.98 4.85
CA THR A 3 7.99 10.70 4.80
C THR A 3 7.48 10.83 3.37
N VAL A 4 6.35 10.21 3.04
CA VAL A 4 5.70 10.42 1.72
C VAL A 4 5.36 11.87 1.46
N ILE A 5 5.02 12.64 2.50
CA ILE A 5 4.76 14.07 2.36
C ILE A 5 6.03 14.81 1.95
N ASP A 6 7.18 14.44 2.51
CA ASP A 6 8.46 15.03 2.12
C ASP A 6 8.83 14.66 0.68
N ALA A 7 8.57 13.41 0.27
CA ALA A 7 8.75 12.94 -1.11
C ALA A 7 7.91 13.77 -2.08
N LEU A 8 6.61 13.94 -1.81
CA LEU A 8 5.71 14.73 -2.65
C LEU A 8 6.08 16.22 -2.70
N LYS A 9 6.64 16.78 -1.61
CA LYS A 9 7.12 18.18 -1.61
C LYS A 9 8.38 18.39 -2.44
N SER A 10 9.16 17.34 -2.69
CA SER A 10 10.35 17.41 -3.56
C SER A 10 10.03 17.30 -5.06
N ALA A 11 8.77 17.05 -5.40
CA ALA A 11 8.30 16.91 -6.78
C ALA A 11 8.66 18.13 -7.64
N GLN A 12 9.26 17.85 -8.79
CA GLN A 12 9.44 18.85 -9.85
C GLN A 12 8.40 18.63 -10.94
N PHE A 13 7.95 19.71 -11.58
CA PHE A 13 6.91 19.63 -12.60
C PHE A 13 7.50 19.94 -13.98
N VAL A 14 7.19 19.09 -14.95
CA VAL A 14 7.47 19.36 -16.37
C VAL A 14 6.31 20.16 -16.93
N VAL A 15 6.64 21.29 -17.55
CA VAL A 15 5.65 22.25 -18.08
C VAL A 15 5.71 22.27 -19.60
N ASP A 16 4.55 22.20 -20.27
CA ASP A 16 4.46 22.29 -21.72
C ASP A 16 4.63 23.72 -22.24
N ASN A 17 4.65 23.88 -23.58
CA ASN A 17 4.76 25.19 -24.22
C ASN A 17 3.55 26.13 -24.00
N ARG A 18 2.47 25.64 -23.39
CA ARG A 18 1.29 26.42 -23.00
C ARG A 18 1.28 26.75 -21.51
N GLY A 19 2.34 26.41 -20.77
CA GLY A 19 2.42 26.67 -19.33
C GLY A 19 1.69 25.65 -18.47
N ARG A 20 1.27 24.49 -19.02
CA ARG A 20 0.55 23.46 -18.26
C ARG A 20 1.50 22.41 -17.72
N GLN A 21 1.32 22.01 -16.47
CA GLN A 21 2.04 20.87 -15.90
C GLN A 21 1.57 19.58 -16.59
N THR A 22 2.52 18.79 -17.09
CA THR A 22 2.24 17.58 -17.88
C THR A 22 2.89 16.33 -17.32
N ALA A 23 3.91 16.47 -16.49
CA ALA A 23 4.52 15.36 -15.76
C ALA A 23 5.06 15.83 -14.40
N VAL A 24 5.23 14.86 -13.52
CA VAL A 24 5.91 15.02 -12.22
C VAL A 24 7.18 14.20 -12.25
N LEU A 25 8.29 14.80 -11.83
CA LEU A 25 9.56 14.15 -11.64
C LEU A 25 9.81 13.99 -10.15
N LEU A 26 10.00 12.74 -9.73
CA LEU A 26 10.46 12.34 -8.42
C LEU A 26 11.77 11.57 -8.59
N ASP A 27 12.67 11.68 -7.61
CA ASP A 27 13.76 10.71 -7.51
C ASP A 27 13.20 9.31 -7.19
N ILE A 28 14.02 8.28 -7.43
CA ILE A 28 13.56 6.89 -7.30
C ILE A 28 13.18 6.51 -5.87
N GLN A 29 13.83 7.10 -4.86
CA GLN A 29 13.52 6.83 -3.46
C GLN A 29 12.17 7.44 -3.08
N SER A 30 11.93 8.67 -3.52
CA SER A 30 10.65 9.37 -3.36
C SER A 30 9.51 8.65 -4.09
N TRP A 31 9.77 8.12 -5.29
CA TRP A 31 8.81 7.30 -6.02
C TRP A 31 8.47 6.01 -5.27
N GLN A 32 9.48 5.28 -4.78
CA GLN A 32 9.26 4.05 -4.03
C GLN A 32 8.47 4.32 -2.74
N ALA A 33 8.83 5.36 -1.98
CA ALA A 33 8.10 5.72 -0.77
C ALA A 33 6.62 6.02 -1.06
N LEU A 34 6.33 6.70 -2.17
CA LEU A 34 4.95 6.95 -2.59
C LEU A 34 4.21 5.66 -2.96
N LEU A 35 4.87 4.73 -3.66
CA LEU A 35 4.30 3.44 -4.02
C LEU A 35 3.98 2.61 -2.76
N ASP A 36 4.96 2.44 -1.88
CA ASP A 36 4.82 1.70 -0.62
C ASP A 36 3.64 2.24 0.21
N TRP A 37 3.50 3.57 0.29
CA TRP A 37 2.37 4.16 1.02
C TRP A 37 1.01 3.90 0.38
N ILE A 38 0.92 3.87 -0.96
CA ILE A 38 -0.33 3.52 -1.65
C ILE A 38 -0.69 2.06 -1.36
N GLU A 39 0.31 1.16 -1.37
CA GLU A 39 0.15 -0.25 -1.03
C GLU A 39 -0.28 -0.42 0.44
N ASP A 40 0.38 0.25 1.38
CA ASP A 40 0.00 0.25 2.80
C ASP A 40 -1.47 0.68 3.01
N VAL A 41 -1.90 1.74 2.31
CA VAL A 41 -3.30 2.21 2.40
C VAL A 41 -4.27 1.15 1.86
N ALA A 42 -3.91 0.46 0.78
CA ALA A 42 -4.72 -0.63 0.25
C ALA A 42 -4.75 -1.84 1.20
N ASP A 43 -3.61 -2.21 1.77
CA ASP A 43 -3.44 -3.32 2.69
C ASP A 43 -4.17 -3.07 4.01
N ILE A 44 -4.16 -1.84 4.53
CA ILE A 44 -4.93 -1.46 5.72
C ILE A 44 -6.42 -1.79 5.53
N LYS A 45 -6.96 -1.57 4.33
CA LYS A 45 -8.37 -1.88 4.05
C LYS A 45 -8.62 -3.39 4.14
N ILE A 46 -7.74 -4.20 3.56
CA ILE A 46 -7.82 -5.66 3.61
C ILE A 46 -7.68 -6.13 5.06
N ALA A 47 -6.66 -5.67 5.76
CA ALA A 47 -6.41 -6.02 7.17
C ALA A 47 -7.60 -5.66 8.06
N THR A 48 -8.18 -4.46 7.89
CA THR A 48 -9.37 -4.02 8.65
C THR A 48 -10.56 -4.95 8.40
N GLN A 49 -10.81 -5.32 7.15
CA GLN A 49 -11.86 -6.26 6.81
C GLN A 49 -11.60 -7.65 7.43
N SER A 50 -10.38 -8.18 7.28
CA SER A 50 -10.01 -9.48 7.83
C SER A 50 -10.09 -9.54 9.36
N VAL A 51 -9.79 -8.43 10.06
CA VAL A 51 -9.98 -8.32 11.51
C VAL A 51 -11.46 -8.39 11.86
N ALA A 52 -12.33 -7.67 11.15
CA ALA A 52 -13.77 -7.70 11.41
C ALA A 52 -14.38 -9.10 11.17
N GLU A 53 -13.92 -9.81 10.14
CA GLU A 53 -14.31 -11.20 9.86
C GLU A 53 -13.83 -12.16 10.96
N LEU A 54 -12.60 -11.97 11.46
CA LEU A 54 -12.05 -12.76 12.57
C LEU A 54 -12.83 -12.52 13.88
N GLU A 55 -13.20 -11.27 14.17
CA GLU A 55 -14.03 -10.92 15.33
C GLU A 55 -15.41 -11.56 15.23
N ALA A 56 -16.06 -11.51 14.06
CA ALA A 56 -17.34 -12.18 13.81
C ALA A 56 -17.26 -13.70 13.97
N ALA A 57 -16.09 -14.29 13.68
CA ALA A 57 -15.79 -15.70 13.93
C ALA A 57 -15.38 -16.01 15.38
N GLY A 58 -15.50 -15.06 16.31
CA GLY A 58 -15.15 -15.24 17.71
C GLY A 58 -13.66 -15.42 17.97
N GLY A 59 -12.81 -14.82 17.12
CA GLY A 59 -11.36 -14.89 17.23
C GLY A 59 -10.76 -16.22 16.77
N ARG A 60 -11.49 -17.00 15.96
CA ARG A 60 -11.06 -18.33 15.49
C ARG A 60 -10.72 -18.27 13.99
N PRO A 61 -9.42 -18.22 13.62
CA PRO A 61 -9.01 -18.04 12.22
C PRO A 61 -9.59 -19.07 11.26
N GLN A 62 -9.69 -20.34 11.67
CA GLN A 62 -10.25 -21.41 10.84
C GLN A 62 -11.75 -21.21 10.55
N GLN A 63 -12.48 -20.56 11.46
CA GLN A 63 -13.90 -20.24 11.28
C GLN A 63 -14.09 -18.97 10.43
N ALA A 64 -13.08 -18.11 10.37
CA ALA A 64 -12.99 -16.97 9.45
C ALA A 64 -12.49 -17.37 8.05
N GLY A 65 -12.24 -18.67 7.80
CA GLY A 65 -11.78 -19.17 6.50
C GLY A 65 -10.28 -18.97 6.23
N TRP A 66 -9.48 -18.64 7.25
CA TRP A 66 -8.04 -18.47 7.08
C TRP A 66 -7.36 -19.83 6.89
N LEU A 67 -6.37 -19.86 6.00
CA LEU A 67 -5.57 -21.05 5.72
C LEU A 67 -4.36 -21.12 6.65
N ASP A 68 -3.97 -22.34 7.00
CA ASP A 68 -2.79 -22.61 7.81
C ASP A 68 -1.56 -22.58 6.92
N TRP A 69 -0.73 -21.53 7.05
CA TRP A 69 0.42 -21.28 6.18
C TRP A 69 1.39 -22.46 6.10
N ASP A 70 1.65 -23.14 7.23
CA ASP A 70 2.56 -24.27 7.27
C ASP A 70 2.02 -25.47 6.46
N LYS A 71 0.70 -25.55 6.25
CA LYS A 71 0.08 -26.59 5.42
C LYS A 71 0.06 -26.25 3.93
N ILE A 72 -0.19 -24.98 3.58
CA ILE A 72 -0.33 -24.57 2.17
C ILE A 72 1.00 -24.15 1.54
N GLY A 73 1.99 -23.73 2.34
CA GLY A 73 3.30 -23.34 1.83
C GLY A 73 4.10 -24.48 1.20
N GLU A 74 3.76 -25.74 1.53
CA GLU A 74 4.34 -26.93 0.89
C GLU A 74 3.72 -27.22 -0.50
N GLU A 75 2.58 -26.59 -0.83
CA GLU A 75 1.84 -26.79 -2.09
C GLU A 75 2.09 -25.70 -3.15
N LEU A 76 2.84 -24.65 -2.81
CA LEU A 76 3.20 -23.50 -3.67
C LEU A 76 4.66 -23.54 -4.12
#